data_AF-A0A8R1TVY4-F1
#
_entry.id   AF-A0A8R1TVY4-F1
#
_cell.length_a   1.000
_cell.length_b   1.000
_cell.length_c   1.000
_cell.angle_alpha   90.00
_cell.angle_beta   90.00
_cell.angle_gamma   90.00
#
_symmetry.space_group_name_H-M   'P 1'
#
loop_
_entity.id
_entity.type
_entity.pdbx_description
1 polymer ?
#
loop_
_entity_poly.entity_id
_entity_poly.type
_entity_poly.pdbx_seq_one_letter_code
_entity_poly.pdbx_strand_id
1 'polypeptide(L)'
;MRYCVTVGRGMEPFVKKQLEQIQDVKIDETIMEGKMLFDASNSDKLYSLRCAERLFLVVAYEMIDCNWNKRQLFDKLFSLFGSNSLLNSTCEAAFNCLLCCGEPTHSRTFRVSLKATGKWRRKIDTEKLSASIARHIKRISSFKNSLHFAAIEVCIHLSEKYIFIGIPITRERLSRRRYLLNNALRSTVVDAMLSLANIQDGDIVADLTCGSSSILLQTAHDLQDKGSFVLNFLKRNELRSFDFQKVILR
;
A
#
# COMPACT_ATOMS: atom_id res chain seq x y z
N MET A 1 -3.25 16.97 0.44
CA MET A 1 -3.28 16.09 1.63
C MET A 1 -1.96 15.33 1.71
N ARG A 2 -1.59 14.83 2.89
CA ARG A 2 -0.38 14.04 3.06
C ARG A 2 -0.67 12.56 2.87
N TYR A 3 0.09 11.93 1.98
CA TYR A 3 -0.01 10.53 1.63
C TYR A 3 1.25 9.78 2.04
N CYS A 4 1.11 8.47 2.19
CA CYS A 4 2.22 7.56 2.38
C CYS A 4 1.99 6.31 1.54
N VAL A 5 3.00 5.87 0.81
CA VAL A 5 3.01 4.54 0.19
C VAL A 5 3.96 3.63 0.94
N THR A 6 3.53 2.40 1.19
CA THR A 6 4.45 1.35 1.63
C THR A 6 5.06 0.68 0.42
N VAL A 7 6.36 0.39 0.47
CA VAL A 7 7.12 -0.20 -0.63
C VAL A 7 7.90 -1.42 -0.15
N GLY A 8 8.15 -2.36 -1.06
CA GLY A 8 9.10 -3.45 -0.82
C GLY A 8 10.53 -2.91 -0.74
N ARG A 9 11.42 -3.62 -0.04
CA ARG A 9 12.85 -3.25 0.00
C ARG A 9 13.44 -3.21 -1.40
N GLY A 10 14.12 -2.13 -1.74
CA GLY A 10 14.74 -1.90 -3.05
C GLY A 10 13.78 -1.31 -4.10
N MET A 11 12.48 -1.18 -3.79
CA MET A 11 11.49 -0.61 -4.72
C MET A 11 11.37 0.92 -4.58
N GLU A 12 12.02 1.52 -3.58
CA GLU A 12 12.01 2.96 -3.30
C GLU A 12 12.35 3.80 -4.55
N PRO A 13 13.41 3.51 -5.34
CA PRO A 13 13.76 4.33 -6.50
C PRO A 13 12.70 4.30 -7.61
N PHE A 14 12.06 3.15 -7.81
CA PHE A 14 11.01 2.99 -8.83
C PHE A 14 9.77 3.78 -8.47
N VAL A 15 9.33 3.70 -7.21
CA VAL A 15 8.18 4.45 -6.73
C VAL A 15 8.46 5.96 -6.73
N LYS A 16 9.67 6.38 -6.37
CA LYS A 16 10.11 7.78 -6.48
C LYS A 16 9.98 8.30 -7.91
N LYS A 17 10.53 7.56 -8.89
CA LYS A 17 10.41 7.91 -10.31
C LYS A 17 8.95 7.98 -10.77
N GLN A 18 8.10 7.06 -10.32
CA GLN A 18 6.66 7.07 -10.65
C GLN A 18 5.93 8.28 -10.04
N LEU A 19 6.26 8.66 -8.82
CA LEU A 19 5.68 9.82 -8.15
C LEU A 19 6.13 11.14 -8.79
N GLU A 20 7.39 11.25 -9.21
CA GLU A 20 7.93 12.42 -9.92
C GLU A 20 7.25 12.66 -11.29
N GLN A 21 6.66 11.62 -11.89
CA GLN A 21 5.88 11.72 -13.13
C GLN A 21 4.45 12.22 -12.91
N ILE A 22 3.96 12.24 -11.66
CA ILE A 22 2.61 12.70 -11.33
C ILE A 22 2.68 14.19 -10.98
N GLN A 23 1.94 15.00 -11.74
CA GLN A 23 1.78 16.42 -11.46
C GLN A 23 1.23 16.67 -10.03
N ASP A 24 1.70 17.74 -9.39
CA ASP A 24 1.31 18.17 -8.03
C ASP A 24 1.75 17.26 -6.89
N VAL A 25 2.71 16.35 -7.12
CA VAL A 25 3.32 15.55 -6.06
C VAL A 25 4.59 16.20 -5.55
N LYS A 26 4.67 16.41 -4.22
CA LYS A 26 5.88 16.85 -3.52
C LYS A 26 6.37 15.75 -2.58
N ILE A 27 7.47 15.10 -2.92
CA ILE A 27 8.03 13.98 -2.17
C ILE A 27 8.86 14.50 -0.99
N ASP A 28 8.69 13.88 0.19
CA ASP A 28 9.57 14.14 1.31
C ASP A 28 10.95 13.50 1.07
N GLU A 29 12.02 14.24 1.34
CA GLU A 29 13.40 13.76 1.09
C GLU A 29 13.76 12.50 1.89
N THR A 30 13.05 12.23 2.99
CA THR A 30 13.38 11.12 3.89
C THR A 30 12.53 9.89 3.58
N ILE A 31 13.14 8.89 2.92
CA ILE A 31 12.54 7.56 2.77
C ILE A 31 12.84 6.75 4.03
N MET A 32 11.81 6.18 4.68
CA MET A 32 11.99 5.53 5.98
C MET A 32 11.37 4.13 6.02
N GLU A 33 12.23 3.11 6.12
CA GLU A 33 11.85 1.71 6.36
C GLU A 33 10.67 1.23 5.49
N GLY A 34 10.79 1.40 4.17
CA GLY A 34 9.77 1.02 3.21
C GLY A 34 8.49 1.88 3.26
N LYS A 35 8.56 3.11 3.76
CA LYS A 35 7.52 4.13 3.64
C LYS A 35 8.08 5.38 2.95
N MET A 36 7.34 5.85 1.96
CA MET A 36 7.58 7.13 1.31
C MET A 36 6.40 8.05 1.58
N LEU A 37 6.69 9.20 2.17
CA LEU A 37 5.71 10.25 2.42
C LEU A 37 5.81 11.32 1.34
N PHE A 38 4.67 11.87 0.97
CA PHE A 38 4.57 12.91 -0.04
C PHE A 38 3.23 13.65 0.10
N ASP A 39 3.18 14.88 -0.39
CA ASP A 39 1.96 15.64 -0.53
C ASP A 39 1.43 15.54 -1.96
N ALA A 40 0.10 15.42 -2.10
CA ALA A 40 -0.58 15.46 -3.39
C ALA A 40 -1.94 16.19 -3.27
N SER A 41 -2.38 16.80 -4.37
CA SER A 41 -3.68 17.47 -4.49
C SER A 41 -4.83 16.47 -4.68
N ASN A 42 -4.64 15.48 -5.57
CA ASN A 42 -5.63 14.46 -5.93
C ASN A 42 -5.07 13.03 -5.73
N SER A 43 -5.91 12.12 -5.23
CA SER A 43 -5.60 10.71 -5.05
C SER A 43 -5.79 9.85 -6.31
N ASP A 44 -6.56 10.29 -7.32
CA ASP A 44 -6.94 9.46 -8.47
C ASP A 44 -5.73 8.85 -9.20
N LYS A 45 -4.71 9.67 -9.46
CA LYS A 45 -3.46 9.24 -10.12
C LYS A 45 -2.58 8.37 -9.22
N LEU A 46 -2.78 8.38 -7.89
CA LEU A 46 -1.96 7.60 -6.97
C LEU A 46 -2.31 6.11 -7.01
N TYR A 47 -3.51 5.76 -7.48
CA TYR A 47 -3.92 4.36 -7.67
C TYR A 47 -3.19 3.67 -8.83
N SER A 48 -2.55 4.42 -9.73
CA SER A 48 -1.77 3.86 -10.84
C SER A 48 -0.32 3.54 -10.48
N LEU A 49 0.10 3.75 -9.22
CA LEU A 49 1.46 3.42 -8.77
C LEU A 49 1.69 1.91 -8.79
N ARG A 50 2.57 1.45 -9.68
CA ARG A 50 2.75 0.00 -9.96
C ARG A 50 3.78 -0.68 -9.05
N CYS A 51 4.74 0.07 -8.51
CA CYS A 51 5.80 -0.46 -7.63
C CYS A 51 5.51 -0.26 -6.12
N ALA A 52 4.34 0.28 -5.77
CA ALA A 52 3.89 0.46 -4.39
C ALA A 52 3.02 -0.71 -3.90
N GLU A 53 2.95 -0.89 -2.57
CA GLU A 53 2.17 -1.96 -1.95
C GLU A 53 0.79 -1.50 -1.48
N ARG A 54 0.73 -0.37 -0.77
CA ARG A 54 -0.50 0.19 -0.20
C ARG A 54 -0.36 1.70 -0.13
N LEU A 55 -1.46 2.39 -0.38
CA LEU A 55 -1.58 3.84 -0.27
C LEU A 55 -2.35 4.19 1.01
N PHE A 56 -1.81 5.14 1.76
CA PHE A 56 -2.35 5.64 3.01
C PHE A 56 -2.54 7.15 2.95
N LEU A 57 -3.59 7.63 3.62
CA LEU A 57 -3.64 8.99 4.14
C LEU A 57 -2.90 9.05 5.48
N VAL A 58 -2.06 10.06 5.67
CA VAL A 58 -1.24 10.20 6.88
C VAL A 58 -1.93 11.07 7.90
N VAL A 59 -2.12 10.54 9.11
CA VAL A 59 -2.59 11.30 10.28
C VAL A 59 -1.38 11.87 11.02
N ALA A 60 -0.36 11.06 11.25
CA ALA A 60 0.86 11.50 11.91
C ALA A 60 2.06 10.66 11.48
N TYR A 61 3.22 11.31 11.41
CA TYR A 61 4.51 10.66 11.23
C TYR A 61 5.56 11.41 12.04
N GLU A 62 6.06 10.80 13.11
CA GLU A 62 6.94 11.46 14.07
C GLU A 62 8.17 10.61 14.33
N MET A 63 9.35 11.23 14.25
CA MET A 63 10.58 10.62 14.72
C MET A 63 10.59 10.56 16.25
N ILE A 64 11.07 9.45 16.80
CA ILE A 64 11.18 9.25 18.25
C ILE A 64 12.60 8.88 18.65
N ASP A 65 12.94 9.18 19.90
CA ASP A 65 14.22 8.81 20.46
C ASP A 65 14.25 7.30 20.78
N CYS A 66 15.33 6.65 20.35
CA CYS A 66 15.57 5.23 20.61
C CYS A 66 15.74 4.91 22.10
N ASN A 67 15.93 5.90 22.97
CA ASN A 67 16.05 5.76 24.42
C ASN A 67 14.72 5.90 25.17
N TRP A 68 13.62 6.26 24.49
CA TRP A 68 12.33 6.42 25.16
C TRP A 68 11.90 5.18 25.93
N ASN A 69 11.33 5.42 27.11
CA ASN A 69 10.63 4.41 27.88
C ASN A 69 9.18 4.25 27.40
N LYS A 70 8.47 3.23 27.93
CA LYS A 70 7.10 2.92 27.51
C LYS A 70 6.11 4.05 27.79
N ARG A 71 6.30 4.80 28.89
CA ARG A 71 5.43 5.90 29.27
C ARG A 71 5.54 7.06 28.28
N GLN A 72 6.78 7.50 27.99
CA GLN A 72 7.03 8.57 27.01
C GLN A 72 6.45 8.25 25.64
N LEU A 73 6.61 7.01 25.17
CA LEU A 73 6.02 6.55 23.91
C LEU A 73 4.49 6.66 23.95
N PHE A 74 3.86 6.21 25.02
CA PHE A 74 2.40 6.22 25.14
C PHE A 74 1.88 7.65 25.25
N ASP A 75 2.52 8.50 26.05
CA ASP A 75 2.13 9.91 26.19
C ASP A 75 2.18 10.62 24.83
N LYS A 76 3.26 10.44 24.06
CA LYS A 76 3.35 10.97 22.68
C LYS A 76 2.30 10.35 21.76
N LEU A 77 2.09 9.04 21.82
CA LEU A 77 1.11 8.36 20.97
C LEU A 77 -0.31 8.89 21.21
N PHE A 78 -0.72 9.05 22.47
CA PHE A 78 -2.03 9.61 22.82
C PHE A 78 -2.11 11.12 22.50
N SER A 79 -1.01 11.87 22.62
CA SER A 79 -1.02 13.29 22.21
C SER A 79 -1.27 13.46 20.71
N LEU A 80 -0.81 12.53 19.87
CA LEU A 80 -1.07 12.55 18.43
C LEU A 80 -2.55 12.34 18.07
N PHE A 81 -3.32 11.66 18.93
CA PHE A 81 -4.77 11.55 18.78
C PHE A 81 -5.53 12.73 19.40
N GLY A 82 -4.90 13.50 20.29
CA GLY A 82 -5.54 14.64 20.98
C GLY A 82 -5.90 15.81 20.06
N SER A 83 -5.18 15.99 18.94
CA SER A 83 -5.48 16.99 17.92
C SER A 83 -6.66 16.54 17.04
N ASN A 84 -7.87 16.68 17.57
CA ASN A 84 -9.12 16.15 17.00
C ASN A 84 -9.34 16.51 15.52
N SER A 85 -8.86 17.68 15.08
CA SER A 85 -9.08 18.20 13.73
C SER A 85 -8.47 17.33 12.63
N LEU A 86 -7.21 16.90 12.78
CA LEU A 86 -6.49 16.18 11.73
C LEU A 86 -6.93 14.73 11.61
N LEU A 87 -7.15 14.05 12.74
CA LEU A 87 -7.67 12.68 12.73
C LEU A 87 -9.05 12.64 12.06
N ASN A 88 -9.96 13.53 12.47
CA ASN A 88 -11.31 13.54 11.90
C ASN A 88 -11.28 13.88 10.42
N SER A 89 -10.58 14.93 10.00
CA SER A 89 -10.51 15.29 8.57
C SER A 89 -9.91 14.17 7.72
N THR A 90 -8.92 13.46 8.24
CA THR A 90 -8.31 12.31 7.57
C THR A 90 -9.26 11.11 7.51
N CYS A 91 -9.99 10.82 8.58
CA CYS A 91 -11.03 9.80 8.58
C CYS A 91 -12.15 10.13 7.60
N GLU A 92 -12.64 11.37 7.57
CA GLU A 92 -13.65 11.83 6.61
C GLU A 92 -13.19 11.65 5.16
N ALA A 93 -11.96 12.09 4.85
CA ALA A 93 -11.38 11.88 3.53
C ALA A 93 -11.26 10.38 3.19
N ALA A 94 -10.85 9.55 4.14
CA ALA A 94 -10.76 8.10 3.93
C ALA A 94 -12.14 7.47 3.69
N PHE A 95 -13.19 7.88 4.42
CA PHE A 95 -14.55 7.45 4.18
C PHE A 95 -15.02 7.85 2.78
N ASN A 96 -14.74 9.08 2.34
CA ASN A 96 -15.09 9.53 0.99
C ASN A 96 -14.35 8.76 -0.11
N CYS A 97 -13.11 8.33 0.13
CA CYS A 97 -12.37 7.49 -0.82
C CYS A 97 -12.87 6.04 -0.86
N LEU A 98 -13.38 5.51 0.27
CA LEU A 98 -13.64 4.08 0.43
C LEU A 98 -15.12 3.70 0.41
N LEU A 99 -16.03 4.62 0.67
CA LEU A 99 -17.47 4.42 0.62
C LEU A 99 -18.02 4.95 -0.70
N CYS A 100 -18.97 4.23 -1.29
CA CYS A 100 -19.70 4.74 -2.44
C CYS A 100 -20.62 5.88 -2.00
N CYS A 101 -20.84 6.86 -2.89
CA CYS A 101 -21.89 7.86 -2.69
C CYS A 101 -23.23 7.16 -2.41
N GLY A 102 -23.84 7.42 -1.26
CA GLY A 102 -25.12 6.84 -0.86
C GLY A 102 -25.07 5.79 0.26
N GLU A 103 -23.88 5.34 0.68
CA GLU A 103 -23.76 4.52 1.89
C GLU A 103 -24.21 5.30 3.13
N PRO A 104 -25.05 4.72 4.01
CA PRO A 104 -25.60 5.44 5.14
C PRO A 104 -24.50 5.94 6.08
N THR A 105 -24.72 7.09 6.71
CA THR A 105 -23.81 7.66 7.73
C THR A 105 -23.52 6.69 8.89
N HIS A 106 -24.42 5.73 9.11
CA HIS A 106 -24.26 4.62 10.06
C HIS A 106 -23.10 3.66 9.71
N SER A 107 -22.61 3.69 8.47
CA SER A 107 -21.47 2.91 7.97
C SER A 107 -20.11 3.52 8.35
N ARG A 108 -20.07 4.62 9.11
CA ARG A 108 -18.83 5.25 9.61
C ARG A 108 -18.23 4.48 10.78
N THR A 109 -17.87 3.22 10.49
CA THR A 109 -17.21 2.32 11.42
C THR A 109 -15.71 2.29 11.17
N PHE A 110 -14.94 2.20 12.25
CA PHE A 110 -13.49 2.08 12.18
C PHE A 110 -12.98 0.92 13.04
N ARG A 111 -11.78 0.43 12.71
CA ARG A 111 -10.98 -0.43 13.57
C ARG A 111 -9.58 0.15 13.74
N VAL A 112 -8.89 -0.24 14.81
CA VAL A 112 -7.49 0.13 15.04
C VAL A 112 -6.62 -1.11 14.87
N SER A 113 -5.57 -0.98 14.08
CA SER A 113 -4.59 -2.02 13.83
C SER A 113 -3.22 -1.50 14.23
N LEU A 114 -2.57 -2.18 15.17
CA LEU A 114 -1.30 -1.74 15.71
C LEU A 114 -0.22 -2.78 15.46
N LYS A 115 0.88 -2.33 14.85
CA LYS A 115 2.10 -3.10 14.68
C LYS A 115 3.21 -2.48 15.50
N ALA A 116 3.93 -3.31 16.24
CA ALA A 116 5.17 -2.91 16.91
C ALA A 116 6.36 -3.65 16.31
N THR A 117 7.47 -2.95 16.11
CA THR A 117 8.75 -3.50 15.62
C THR A 117 9.89 -3.16 16.58
N GLY A 118 11.06 -3.77 16.37
CA GLY A 118 12.23 -3.53 17.22
C GLY A 118 11.99 -3.87 18.70
N LYS A 119 12.58 -3.08 19.61
CA LYS A 119 12.40 -3.24 21.07
C LYS A 119 10.93 -3.25 21.51
N TRP A 120 10.04 -2.55 20.80
CA TRP A 120 8.64 -2.41 21.19
C TRP A 120 7.83 -3.69 21.00
N ARG A 121 8.22 -4.55 20.04
CA ARG A 121 7.56 -5.83 19.78
C ARG A 121 7.49 -6.73 21.02
N ARG A 122 8.48 -6.63 21.92
CA ARG A 122 8.53 -7.40 23.17
C ARG A 122 7.98 -6.66 24.40
N LYS A 123 7.82 -5.33 24.32
CA LYS A 123 7.45 -4.46 25.47
C LYS A 123 5.99 -4.02 25.46
N ILE A 124 5.31 -4.16 24.31
CA ILE A 124 3.95 -3.68 24.09
C ILE A 124 3.05 -4.87 23.78
N ASP A 125 1.98 -4.99 24.56
CA ASP A 125 0.81 -5.79 24.21
C ASP A 125 0.02 -5.02 23.15
N THR A 126 0.13 -5.44 21.89
CA THR A 126 -0.42 -4.72 20.74
C THR A 126 -1.93 -4.72 20.73
N GLU A 127 -2.57 -5.78 21.22
CA GLU A 127 -4.02 -5.93 21.28
C GLU A 127 -4.63 -5.04 22.37
N LYS A 128 -4.05 -5.03 23.57
CA LYS A 128 -4.52 -4.14 24.64
C LYS A 128 -4.34 -2.67 24.27
N LEU A 129 -3.21 -2.33 23.64
CA LEU A 129 -2.94 -0.95 23.23
C LEU A 129 -3.87 -0.51 22.10
N SER A 130 -4.08 -1.34 21.06
CA SER A 130 -5.01 -1.01 19.97
C SER A 130 -6.44 -0.82 20.49
N ALA A 131 -6.89 -1.67 21.42
CA ALA A 131 -8.21 -1.53 22.05
C ALA A 131 -8.31 -0.24 22.88
N SER A 132 -7.24 0.16 23.57
CA SER A 132 -7.20 1.42 24.33
C SER A 132 -7.29 2.65 23.42
N ILE A 133 -6.56 2.63 22.31
CA ILE A 133 -6.60 3.69 21.31
C ILE A 133 -7.96 3.74 20.63
N ALA A 134 -8.56 2.59 20.27
CA ALA A 134 -9.91 2.55 19.70
C ALA A 134 -10.96 3.15 20.64
N ARG A 135 -10.86 2.87 21.95
CA ARG A 135 -11.70 3.51 22.98
C ARG A 135 -11.48 5.02 23.07
N HIS A 136 -10.24 5.47 22.94
CA HIS A 136 -9.91 6.89 22.94
C HIS A 136 -10.48 7.61 21.71
N ILE A 137 -10.26 7.08 20.50
CA ILE A 137 -10.79 7.64 19.24
C ILE A 137 -12.32 7.69 19.28
N LYS A 138 -12.98 6.64 19.77
CA LYS A 138 -14.44 6.60 19.92
C LYS A 138 -14.98 7.68 20.86
N ARG A 139 -14.18 8.15 21.84
CA ARG A 139 -14.59 9.22 22.77
C ARG A 139 -14.48 10.61 22.17
N ILE A 140 -13.51 10.82 21.28
CA ILE A 140 -13.20 12.15 20.70
C ILE A 140 -13.85 12.38 19.33
N SER A 141 -14.34 11.31 18.69
CA SER A 141 -14.99 11.34 17.37
C SER A 141 -16.41 10.76 17.44
N SER A 142 -17.20 10.99 16.40
CA SER A 142 -18.54 10.39 16.25
C SER A 142 -18.51 8.98 15.64
N PHE A 143 -17.32 8.43 15.34
CA PHE A 143 -17.18 7.16 14.63
C PHE A 143 -17.44 5.96 15.55
N LYS A 144 -18.03 4.89 14.98
CA LYS A 144 -18.31 3.65 15.72
C LYS A 144 -17.12 2.69 15.60
N ASN A 145 -16.61 2.19 16.73
CA ASN A 145 -15.61 1.11 16.70
C ASN A 145 -16.28 -0.23 16.35
N SER A 146 -15.75 -0.95 15.37
CA SER A 146 -16.18 -2.31 14.98
C SER A 146 -14.97 -3.17 14.62
N LEU A 147 -14.81 -4.33 15.24
CA LEU A 147 -13.68 -5.23 14.94
C LEU A 147 -13.89 -6.04 13.66
N HIS A 148 -15.14 -6.40 13.36
CA HIS A 148 -15.48 -7.29 12.25
C HIS A 148 -15.80 -6.53 10.96
N PHE A 149 -16.57 -5.45 11.07
CA PHE A 149 -17.11 -4.70 9.94
C PHE A 149 -16.76 -3.22 10.07
N ALA A 150 -15.48 -2.91 9.80
CA ALA A 150 -14.97 -1.55 9.77
C ALA A 150 -14.86 -1.05 8.33
N ALA A 151 -15.46 0.10 8.04
CA ALA A 151 -15.31 0.76 6.76
C ALA A 151 -13.89 1.32 6.57
N ILE A 152 -13.24 1.79 7.65
CA ILE A 152 -11.84 2.24 7.63
C ILE A 152 -11.00 1.56 8.71
N GLU A 153 -9.69 1.50 8.49
CA GLU A 153 -8.71 0.97 9.45
C GLU A 153 -7.69 2.06 9.81
N VAL A 154 -7.61 2.43 11.07
CA VAL A 154 -6.52 3.30 11.56
C VAL A 154 -5.32 2.42 11.86
N CYS A 155 -4.34 2.42 10.96
CA CYS A 155 -3.11 1.66 11.10
C CYS A 155 -2.06 2.46 11.86
N ILE A 156 -1.50 1.84 12.90
CA ILE A 156 -0.45 2.42 13.74
C ILE A 156 0.78 1.53 13.65
N HIS A 157 1.92 2.11 13.36
CA HIS A 157 3.21 1.42 13.40
C HIS A 157 4.15 2.12 14.38
N LEU A 158 4.51 1.39 15.44
CA LEU A 158 5.49 1.79 16.44
C LEU A 158 6.82 1.10 16.14
N SER A 159 7.85 1.87 15.78
CA SER A 159 9.22 1.40 15.62
C SER A 159 10.14 2.05 16.64
N GLU A 160 11.41 1.66 16.69
CA GLU A 160 12.41 2.32 17.54
C GLU A 160 12.75 3.74 17.08
N LYS A 161 12.40 4.09 15.84
CA LYS A 161 12.80 5.34 15.19
C LYS A 161 11.62 6.29 14.95
N TYR A 162 10.41 5.77 14.79
CA TYR A 162 9.24 6.59 14.48
C TYR A 162 7.93 5.99 15.01
N ILE A 163 6.93 6.86 15.08
CA ILE A 163 5.50 6.54 15.15
C ILE A 163 4.87 6.91 13.81
N PHE A 164 4.15 5.98 13.20
CA PHE A 164 3.32 6.24 12.03
C PHE A 164 1.85 5.95 12.36
N ILE A 165 0.97 6.86 11.98
CA ILE A 165 -0.49 6.72 12.05
C ILE A 165 -1.04 7.09 10.67
N GLY A 166 -1.75 6.17 10.04
CA GLY A 166 -2.37 6.41 8.74
C GLY A 166 -3.56 5.50 8.48
N ILE A 167 -4.34 5.86 7.46
CA ILE A 167 -5.54 5.14 7.05
C ILE A 167 -5.33 4.64 5.62
N PRO A 168 -5.31 3.32 5.37
CA PRO A 168 -5.14 2.81 4.03
C PRO A 168 -6.39 3.16 3.22
N ILE A 169 -6.21 3.83 2.09
CA ILE A 169 -7.28 4.16 1.13
C ILE A 169 -7.34 3.16 -0.03
N THR A 170 -6.71 2.00 0.17
CA THR A 170 -6.67 0.87 -0.76
C THR A 170 -7.18 -0.36 -0.03
N ARG A 171 -8.29 -0.94 -0.50
CA ARG A 171 -8.90 -2.14 0.12
C ARG A 171 -8.00 -3.37 -0.06
N GLU A 172 -7.38 -3.47 -1.22
CA GLU A 172 -6.38 -4.49 -1.54
C GLU A 172 -5.01 -3.83 -1.76
N ARG A 173 -3.94 -4.62 -1.76
CA ARG A 173 -2.62 -4.09 -2.12
C ARG A 173 -2.64 -3.65 -3.58
N LEU A 174 -1.95 -2.56 -3.91
CA LEU A 174 -1.74 -2.12 -5.31
C LEU A 174 -1.00 -3.20 -6.13
N SER A 175 -0.20 -4.03 -5.46
CA SER A 175 0.50 -5.18 -6.03
C SER A 175 -0.40 -6.38 -6.36
N ARG A 176 -1.69 -6.37 -5.96
CA ARG A 176 -2.63 -7.44 -6.28
C ARG A 176 -3.32 -7.13 -7.60
N ARG A 177 -3.01 -7.92 -8.64
CA ARG A 177 -3.59 -7.77 -9.97
C ARG A 177 -4.41 -9.00 -10.33
N ARG A 178 -5.65 -8.81 -10.74
CA ARG A 178 -6.62 -9.90 -10.93
C ARG A 178 -6.22 -10.91 -12.01
N TYR A 179 -5.43 -10.48 -12.99
CA TYR A 179 -4.93 -11.34 -14.08
C TYR A 179 -3.65 -12.12 -13.70
N LEU A 180 -3.03 -11.83 -12.54
CA LEU A 180 -1.88 -12.58 -12.06
C LEU A 180 -2.34 -13.69 -11.12
N LEU A 181 -1.71 -14.86 -11.23
CA LEU A 181 -1.96 -15.99 -10.34
C LEU A 181 -1.48 -15.70 -8.90
N ASN A 182 -2.04 -16.39 -7.91
CA ASN A 182 -1.69 -16.15 -6.50
C ASN A 182 -0.23 -16.50 -6.15
N ASN A 183 0.39 -17.42 -6.89
CA ASN A 183 1.80 -17.79 -6.78
C ASN A 183 2.71 -17.01 -7.77
N ALA A 184 2.20 -15.91 -8.34
CA ALA A 184 2.95 -15.01 -9.21
C ALA A 184 4.18 -14.41 -8.53
N LEU A 185 5.20 -14.09 -9.34
CA LEU A 185 6.19 -13.12 -8.93
C LEU A 185 5.44 -11.83 -8.58
N ARG A 186 5.83 -11.22 -7.45
CA ARG A 186 5.14 -10.03 -6.96
C ARG A 186 5.16 -8.94 -8.04
N SER A 187 3.99 -8.41 -8.36
CA SER A 187 3.84 -7.53 -9.51
C SER A 187 4.71 -6.26 -9.43
N THR A 188 5.00 -5.77 -8.21
CA THR A 188 5.89 -4.63 -7.99
C THR A 188 7.32 -4.89 -8.47
N VAL A 189 7.81 -6.12 -8.27
CA VAL A 189 9.11 -6.56 -8.78
C VAL A 189 9.06 -6.71 -10.30
N VAL A 190 7.95 -7.26 -10.83
CA VAL A 190 7.75 -7.40 -12.28
C VAL A 190 7.83 -6.03 -12.96
N ASP A 191 7.11 -5.02 -12.48
CA ASP A 191 7.19 -3.67 -13.06
C ASP A 191 8.58 -3.04 -12.95
N ALA A 192 9.28 -3.28 -11.85
CA ALA A 192 10.66 -2.82 -11.71
C ALA A 192 11.54 -3.47 -12.79
N MET A 193 11.42 -4.78 -13.01
CA MET A 193 12.14 -5.50 -14.05
C MET A 193 11.80 -4.98 -15.45
N LEU A 194 10.52 -4.80 -15.76
CA LEU A 194 10.08 -4.27 -17.05
C LEU A 194 10.56 -2.83 -17.29
N SER A 195 10.52 -1.99 -16.25
CA SER A 195 11.05 -0.62 -16.33
C SER A 195 12.56 -0.59 -16.55
N LEU A 196 13.31 -1.57 -16.07
CA LEU A 196 14.76 -1.69 -16.31
C LEU A 196 15.06 -2.26 -17.69
N ALA A 197 14.26 -3.22 -18.16
CA ALA A 197 14.40 -3.83 -19.48
C ALA A 197 14.12 -2.83 -20.61
N ASN A 198 13.33 -1.78 -20.34
CA ASN A 198 13.00 -0.72 -21.30
C ASN A 198 12.39 -1.26 -22.61
N ILE A 199 11.50 -2.24 -22.48
CA ILE A 199 10.83 -2.92 -23.59
C ILE A 199 10.04 -1.89 -24.42
N GLN A 200 10.25 -1.92 -25.74
CA GLN A 200 9.57 -1.07 -26.71
C GLN A 200 8.56 -1.86 -27.54
N ASP A 201 7.76 -1.12 -28.29
CA ASP A 201 6.92 -1.68 -29.36
C ASP A 201 7.78 -2.45 -30.36
N GLY A 202 7.32 -3.61 -30.82
CA GLY A 202 8.08 -4.50 -31.71
C GLY A 202 9.14 -5.40 -31.05
N ASP A 203 9.41 -5.26 -29.75
CA ASP A 203 10.38 -6.12 -29.07
C ASP A 203 9.85 -7.55 -28.86
N ILE A 204 10.74 -8.54 -28.97
CA ILE A 204 10.42 -9.92 -28.61
C ILE A 204 10.75 -10.13 -27.14
N VAL A 205 9.74 -10.49 -26.33
CA VAL A 205 9.90 -10.71 -24.89
C VAL A 205 9.79 -12.20 -24.61
N ALA A 206 10.91 -12.79 -24.18
CA ALA A 206 10.99 -14.18 -23.79
C ALA A 206 11.35 -14.30 -22.31
N ASP A 207 10.61 -15.14 -21.59
CA ASP A 207 10.91 -15.52 -20.21
C ASP A 207 11.09 -17.03 -20.16
N LEU A 208 12.36 -17.46 -20.17
CA LEU A 208 12.73 -18.88 -20.25
C LEU A 208 12.37 -19.65 -18.97
N THR A 209 12.07 -18.95 -17.88
CA THR A 209 11.70 -19.51 -16.58
C THR A 209 10.37 -18.94 -16.09
N CYS A 210 9.41 -18.78 -17.01
CA CYS A 210 8.18 -18.02 -16.80
C CYS A 210 7.36 -18.43 -15.57
N GLY A 211 7.37 -19.71 -15.18
CA GLY A 211 6.55 -20.22 -14.09
C GLY A 211 5.07 -19.83 -14.26
N SER A 212 4.56 -19.01 -13.34
CA SER A 212 3.21 -18.42 -13.37
C SER A 212 3.02 -17.30 -14.41
N SER A 213 4.01 -17.09 -15.28
CA SER A 213 4.00 -16.18 -16.44
C SER A 213 3.84 -14.71 -16.05
N SER A 214 4.29 -14.33 -14.85
CA SER A 214 4.00 -13.01 -14.28
C SER A 214 4.58 -11.86 -15.11
N ILE A 215 5.82 -12.03 -15.60
CA ILE A 215 6.49 -11.03 -16.45
C ILE A 215 5.75 -10.89 -17.77
N LEU A 216 5.51 -12.01 -18.46
CA LEU A 216 4.84 -12.02 -19.77
C LEU A 216 3.41 -11.49 -19.70
N LEU A 217 2.62 -11.90 -18.70
CA LEU A 217 1.27 -11.39 -18.49
C LEU A 217 1.27 -9.91 -18.16
N GLN A 218 2.28 -9.42 -17.43
CA GLN A 218 2.41 -8.00 -17.15
C GLN A 218 2.76 -7.20 -18.40
N THR A 219 3.74 -7.67 -19.18
CA THR A 219 4.11 -7.07 -20.47
C THR A 219 2.90 -7.02 -21.40
N ALA A 220 2.18 -8.13 -21.51
CA ALA A 220 0.96 -8.24 -22.29
C ALA A 220 -0.10 -7.22 -21.85
N HIS A 221 -0.27 -7.06 -20.53
CA HIS A 221 -1.21 -6.11 -19.97
C HIS A 221 -0.82 -4.66 -20.25
N ASP A 222 0.47 -4.34 -20.18
CA ASP A 222 0.98 -2.99 -20.44
C ASP A 222 0.93 -2.61 -21.93
N LEU A 223 0.90 -3.60 -22.82
CA LEU A 223 0.98 -3.44 -24.27
C LEU A 223 -0.26 -4.01 -24.99
N GLN A 224 -1.43 -4.01 -24.33
CA GLN A 224 -2.67 -4.65 -24.81
C GLN A 224 -3.07 -4.24 -26.23
N ASP A 225 -2.69 -3.04 -26.69
CA ASP A 225 -3.05 -2.54 -28.00
C ASP A 225 -2.08 -2.92 -29.13
N LYS A 226 -0.97 -3.64 -28.84
CA LYS A 226 0.19 -3.67 -29.76
C LYS A 226 0.95 -4.99 -29.93
N GLY A 227 0.62 -6.04 -29.17
CA GLY A 227 1.31 -7.33 -29.23
C GLY A 227 0.58 -8.44 -29.99
N SER A 228 1.32 -9.31 -30.70
CA SER A 228 0.77 -10.59 -31.19
C SER A 228 1.24 -11.77 -30.33
N PHE A 229 0.34 -12.28 -29.49
CA PHE A 229 0.65 -13.35 -28.54
C PHE A 229 0.82 -14.69 -29.25
N VAL A 230 2.05 -15.23 -29.28
CA VAL A 230 2.28 -16.62 -29.67
C VAL A 230 2.16 -17.50 -28.43
N LEU A 231 0.92 -17.91 -28.14
CA LEU A 231 0.60 -18.96 -27.19
C LEU A 231 1.05 -20.31 -27.77
N ASN A 232 2.26 -20.77 -27.43
CA ASN A 232 2.62 -22.16 -27.69
C ASN A 232 1.88 -23.07 -26.69
N PHE A 233 0.71 -23.58 -27.10
CA PHE A 233 0.05 -24.68 -26.42
C PHE A 233 0.83 -25.98 -26.65
N LEU A 234 1.76 -26.31 -25.78
CA LEU A 234 2.19 -27.70 -25.62
C LEU A 234 1.05 -28.45 -24.93
N LYS A 235 0.25 -29.19 -25.71
CA LYS A 235 -0.67 -30.20 -25.18
C LYS A 235 0.13 -31.22 -24.35
N ARG A 236 0.19 -31.01 -23.03
CA ARG A 236 0.41 -32.10 -22.07
C ARG A 236 -0.96 -32.51 -21.54
N ASN A 237 -1.31 -33.77 -21.77
CA ASN A 237 -2.51 -34.42 -21.24
C ASN A 237 -2.44 -34.49 -19.72
N GLU A 238 -2.67 -33.35 -19.05
CA GLU A 238 -3.00 -33.19 -17.64
C GLU A 238 -3.17 -31.68 -17.39
N LEU A 239 -4.42 -31.24 -17.28
CA LEU A 239 -4.80 -29.87 -16.93
C LEU A 239 -4.23 -29.51 -15.56
N ARG A 240 -3.01 -28.94 -15.50
CA ARG A 240 -2.47 -28.31 -14.27
C ARG A 240 -1.31 -27.31 -14.46
N SER A 241 -0.81 -27.05 -15.67
CA SER A 241 0.24 -26.05 -15.89
C SER A 241 0.12 -25.35 -17.25
N PHE A 242 -0.05 -24.02 -17.25
CA PHE A 242 0.16 -23.19 -18.43
C PHE A 242 1.64 -22.84 -18.51
N ASP A 243 2.35 -23.30 -19.54
CA ASP A 243 3.72 -22.88 -19.85
C ASP A 243 3.66 -21.74 -20.89
N PHE A 244 3.64 -20.47 -20.46
CA PHE A 244 3.83 -19.34 -21.38
C PHE A 244 5.32 -19.04 -21.51
N GLN A 245 5.99 -19.53 -22.55
CA GLN A 245 7.44 -19.28 -22.69
C GLN A 245 7.78 -18.02 -23.50
N LYS A 246 6.86 -17.48 -24.30
CA LYS A 246 7.15 -16.36 -25.22
C LYS A 246 5.95 -15.43 -25.42
N VAL A 247 6.22 -14.13 -25.53
CA VAL A 247 5.30 -13.10 -26.05
C VAL A 247 6.03 -12.35 -27.16
N ILE A 248 5.40 -12.22 -28.33
CA ILE A 248 5.94 -11.44 -29.45
C ILE A 248 5.17 -10.12 -29.50
N LEU A 249 5.81 -9.01 -29.18
CA LEU A 249 5.21 -7.70 -29.39
C LEU A 249 5.44 -7.31 -30.84
N ARG A 250 4.47 -6.66 -31.48
CA ARG A 250 4.59 -6.18 -32.86
C ARG A 250 4.86 -4.69 -32.89
#